data_AF-A0A3M1TAM5-F1
#
_entry.id   AF-A0A3M1TAM5-F1
#
_cell.length_a   1.000
_cell.length_b   1.000
_cell.length_c   1.000
_cell.angle_alpha   90.00
_cell.angle_beta   90.00
_cell.angle_gamma   90.00
#
_symmetry.space_group_name_H-M   'P 1'
#
loop_
_entity.id
_entity.type
_entity.pdbx_description
1 polymer ?
#
loop_
_entity_poly.entity_id
_entity_poly.type
_entity_poly.pdbx_seq_one_letter_code
_entity_poly.pdbx_strand_id
1 'polypeptide(L)'
;MFGGGSGWAGPPAISCALLVLLLPAPLRAQDAPDDAQQLASAMQAAVTRGVRWLSNQQKPEGHWVYDNRPLQLSSYPMQSGVTALCALALIKCGVSPEEETVRKAFEAIHREGFKFTYEVGCILLALEAKAHYDPQRKVIQPPGQEGFVTRERGGKKKKKKKKKARLDPRDLALAKACVEWLVDHQRDTGLWRYSAGSDEDVSNAQYALLGLDAAERLGVSVPKSVYVKAARRLVEIQHPVLDADKDAKLDPFPVPGADRSFRALKKIEAQLLKELKKVDRRFRKLGEDERDRDGYTRAERVATVERKAAERIRSGERRPMVPRGWQYFAPGSGGSAWQRTVTGSLTCSALASLFICKARLEGNSAYRGDLPERVDQALRDGAAWLALHFEVKRNPGAPMHQLYYLYGLERAGVLGLVHRFGKHAWYDEGTRHLLRQQRSNGSWLGTGSTSGPVPDTCFALLFLSRGTTPVVRIPGRVMTGTGR
;
A
#
# COMPACT_ATOMS: atom_id res chain seq x y z
N MET A 1 61.61 -8.59 -58.88
CA MET A 1 60.26 -8.14 -58.49
C MET A 1 60.41 -6.79 -57.80
N PHE A 2 59.69 -5.79 -58.32
CA PHE A 2 59.55 -4.41 -57.84
C PHE A 2 59.44 -4.31 -56.29
N GLY A 3 59.94 -3.33 -55.55
CA GLY A 3 60.51 -2.02 -55.87
C GLY A 3 59.81 -0.90 -55.06
N GLY A 4 60.55 -0.19 -54.19
CA GLY A 4 60.31 1.19 -53.68
C GLY A 4 59.17 1.39 -52.64
N GLY A 5 59.23 2.33 -51.70
CA GLY A 5 60.18 3.41 -51.48
C GLY A 5 59.47 4.75 -51.23
N SER A 6 59.74 5.34 -50.05
CA SER A 6 59.70 6.79 -49.73
C SER A 6 58.37 7.54 -49.57
N GLY A 7 58.39 8.50 -48.64
CA GLY A 7 57.87 9.85 -48.91
C GLY A 7 56.79 10.39 -47.98
N TRP A 8 57.19 11.14 -46.95
CA TRP A 8 56.34 12.08 -46.21
C TRP A 8 56.22 13.39 -47.00
N ALA A 9 55.02 13.93 -47.18
CA ALA A 9 54.78 15.31 -47.64
C ALA A 9 53.42 15.84 -47.12
N GLY A 10 53.43 17.09 -46.63
CA GLY A 10 52.30 17.82 -46.05
C GLY A 10 51.28 18.39 -47.05
N PRO A 11 50.33 19.25 -46.58
CA PRO A 11 48.91 19.28 -46.98
C PRO A 11 48.59 20.30 -48.10
N PRO A 12 47.38 20.26 -48.73
CA PRO A 12 46.30 21.16 -48.28
C PRO A 12 44.82 20.75 -48.57
N ALA A 13 43.92 21.53 -47.95
CA ALA A 13 42.57 21.99 -48.39
C ALA A 13 41.33 21.06 -48.42
N ILE A 14 40.48 21.27 -47.39
CA ILE A 14 39.02 21.50 -47.39
C ILE A 14 38.17 20.85 -48.51
N SER A 15 37.26 19.95 -48.11
CA SER A 15 35.96 19.79 -48.75
C SER A 15 34.87 19.46 -47.75
N CYS A 16 33.84 20.30 -47.73
CA CYS A 16 32.62 20.18 -46.95
C CYS A 16 31.85 18.90 -47.30
N ALA A 17 31.58 18.06 -46.30
CA ALA A 17 30.56 17.02 -46.39
C ALA A 17 29.56 17.19 -45.24
N LEU A 18 28.28 17.31 -45.61
CA LEU A 18 27.15 17.60 -44.75
C LEU A 18 27.06 16.69 -43.51
N LEU A 19 27.00 17.32 -42.34
CA LEU A 19 26.52 16.69 -41.11
C LEU A 19 24.99 16.54 -41.22
N VAL A 20 24.51 15.35 -41.56
CA VAL A 20 23.09 15.01 -41.40
C VAL A 20 22.83 14.85 -39.90
N LEU A 21 22.32 15.91 -39.29
CA LEU A 21 21.72 15.86 -37.96
C LEU A 21 20.50 14.93 -38.01
N LEU A 22 20.68 13.68 -37.59
CA LEU A 22 19.59 12.77 -37.26
C LEU A 22 18.88 13.33 -36.02
N LEU A 23 17.85 14.16 -36.24
CA LEU A 23 16.89 14.49 -35.22
C LEU A 23 16.21 13.20 -34.75
N PRO A 24 16.11 12.95 -33.43
CA PRO A 24 15.36 11.79 -32.94
C PRO A 24 13.90 11.94 -33.35
N ALA A 25 13.39 10.95 -34.09
CA ALA A 25 11.98 10.87 -34.42
C ALA A 25 11.13 10.93 -33.14
N PRO A 26 9.99 11.65 -33.14
CA PRO A 26 9.14 11.70 -31.97
C PRO A 26 8.60 10.29 -31.69
N LEU A 27 8.89 9.77 -30.49
CA LEU A 27 8.30 8.54 -29.96
C LEU A 27 6.77 8.63 -30.09
N ARG A 28 6.22 7.87 -31.04
CA ARG A 28 4.78 7.75 -31.29
C ARG A 28 4.11 7.17 -30.04
N ALA A 29 3.05 7.81 -29.59
CA ALA A 29 2.24 7.41 -28.44
C ALA A 29 1.31 6.20 -28.71
N GLN A 30 1.70 5.27 -29.59
CA GLN A 30 0.88 4.11 -29.98
C GLN A 30 1.18 2.81 -29.21
N ASP A 31 2.28 2.72 -28.45
CA ASP A 31 2.72 1.47 -27.79
C ASP A 31 2.22 1.29 -26.34
N ALA A 32 1.52 2.27 -25.76
CA ALA A 32 1.13 2.26 -24.34
C ALA A 32 0.02 1.28 -23.92
N PRO A 33 -1.02 0.98 -24.74
CA PRO A 33 -2.10 0.07 -24.33
C PRO A 33 -1.65 -1.38 -24.18
N ASP A 34 -0.73 -1.84 -25.03
CA ASP A 34 -0.26 -3.22 -25.05
C ASP A 34 0.64 -3.54 -23.85
N ASP A 35 1.55 -2.63 -23.45
CA ASP A 35 2.37 -2.81 -22.23
C ASP A 35 1.50 -2.92 -20.97
N ALA A 36 0.45 -2.10 -20.86
CA ALA A 36 -0.42 -2.11 -19.67
C ALA A 36 -1.25 -3.40 -19.56
N GLN A 37 -1.75 -3.93 -20.68
CA GLN A 37 -2.49 -5.19 -20.71
C GLN A 37 -1.58 -6.40 -20.47
N GLN A 38 -0.36 -6.38 -21.02
CA GLN A 38 0.66 -7.39 -20.74
C GLN A 38 1.06 -7.37 -19.27
N LEU A 39 1.27 -6.19 -18.68
CA LEU A 39 1.58 -6.03 -17.28
C LEU A 39 0.45 -6.55 -16.38
N ALA A 40 -0.81 -6.23 -16.70
CA ALA A 40 -1.97 -6.78 -15.98
C ALA A 40 -2.01 -8.31 -16.01
N SER A 41 -1.72 -8.89 -17.17
CA SER A 41 -1.73 -10.34 -17.37
C SER A 41 -0.57 -11.00 -16.59
N ALA A 42 0.62 -10.39 -16.61
CA ALA A 42 1.77 -10.84 -15.82
C ALA A 42 1.50 -10.77 -14.32
N MET A 43 0.87 -9.69 -13.84
CA MET A 43 0.44 -9.54 -12.45
C MET A 43 -0.55 -10.61 -12.03
N GLN A 44 -1.58 -10.85 -12.85
CA GLN A 44 -2.58 -11.88 -12.57
C GLN A 44 -1.94 -13.27 -12.50
N ALA A 45 -1.04 -13.59 -13.44
CA ALA A 45 -0.31 -14.86 -13.43
C ALA A 45 0.58 -15.00 -12.17
N ALA A 46 1.28 -13.94 -11.79
CA ALA A 46 2.13 -13.94 -10.59
C ALA A 46 1.30 -14.13 -9.31
N VAL A 47 0.20 -13.40 -9.15
CA VAL A 47 -0.71 -13.56 -8.00
C VAL A 47 -1.30 -14.96 -7.95
N THR A 48 -1.75 -15.52 -9.09
CA THR A 48 -2.27 -16.90 -9.14
C THR A 48 -1.23 -17.92 -8.67
N ARG A 49 0.02 -17.80 -9.12
CA ARG A 49 1.11 -18.69 -8.65
C ARG A 49 1.41 -18.52 -7.16
N GLY A 50 1.44 -17.28 -6.68
CA GLY A 50 1.67 -16.98 -5.27
C GLY A 50 0.58 -17.51 -4.35
N VAL A 51 -0.69 -17.32 -4.72
CA VAL A 51 -1.85 -17.86 -4.01
C VAL A 51 -1.77 -19.38 -3.94
N ARG A 52 -1.50 -20.06 -5.07
CA ARG A 52 -1.35 -21.52 -5.10
C ARG A 52 -0.22 -21.98 -4.18
N TRP A 53 0.95 -21.36 -4.27
CA TRP A 53 2.08 -21.71 -3.43
C TRP A 53 1.75 -21.53 -1.95
N LEU A 54 1.14 -20.39 -1.58
CA LEU A 54 0.79 -20.06 -0.21
C LEU A 54 -0.24 -21.04 0.37
N SER A 55 -1.29 -21.37 -0.39
CA SER A 55 -2.26 -22.39 0.01
C SER A 55 -1.61 -23.75 0.25
N ASN A 56 -0.64 -24.14 -0.59
CA ASN A 56 0.09 -25.40 -0.43
C ASN A 56 1.05 -25.41 0.78
N GLN A 57 1.32 -24.26 1.43
CA GLN A 57 2.11 -24.23 2.66
C GLN A 57 1.26 -24.44 3.93
N GLN A 58 -0.07 -24.47 3.83
CA GLN A 58 -0.95 -24.66 4.98
C GLN A 58 -0.71 -26.04 5.60
N LYS A 59 -0.57 -26.09 6.93
CA LYS A 59 -0.49 -27.36 7.66
C LYS A 59 -1.87 -28.03 7.73
N PRO A 60 -1.95 -29.36 7.94
CA PRO A 60 -3.23 -30.08 8.06
C PRO A 60 -4.20 -29.45 9.08
N GLU A 61 -3.65 -28.88 10.16
CA GLU A 61 -4.40 -28.24 11.25
C GLU A 61 -4.94 -26.85 10.87
N GLY A 62 -4.59 -26.32 9.69
CA GLY A 62 -5.12 -25.07 9.13
C GLY A 62 -4.25 -23.83 9.34
N HIS A 63 -3.13 -23.93 10.06
CA HIS A 63 -2.22 -22.82 10.32
C HIS A 63 -1.01 -22.81 9.37
N TRP A 64 -0.24 -21.72 9.39
CA TRP A 64 1.06 -21.60 8.73
C TRP A 64 2.18 -21.47 9.75
N VAL A 65 3.40 -21.84 9.35
CA VAL A 65 4.59 -21.73 10.19
C VAL A 65 5.36 -20.46 9.85
N TYR A 66 5.74 -19.73 10.90
CA TYR A 66 6.59 -18.56 10.82
C TYR A 66 8.07 -18.99 10.91
N ASP A 67 8.80 -18.90 9.80
CA ASP A 67 10.21 -19.27 9.72
C ASP A 67 11.07 -18.06 10.14
N ASN A 68 11.19 -17.88 11.46
CA ASN A 68 11.80 -16.71 12.12
C ASN A 68 13.34 -16.66 12.01
N ARG A 69 13.88 -16.79 10.81
CA ARG A 69 15.33 -16.87 10.55
C ARG A 69 15.79 -15.67 9.72
N PRO A 70 16.93 -15.03 10.04
CA PRO A 70 17.96 -15.45 11.01
C PRO A 70 17.77 -14.92 12.44
N LEU A 71 16.79 -14.04 12.70
CA LEU A 71 16.67 -13.31 13.98
C LEU A 71 16.34 -14.21 15.19
N GLN A 72 15.83 -15.43 14.98
CA GLN A 72 15.45 -16.43 16.00
C GLN A 72 14.90 -15.80 17.30
N LEU A 73 13.74 -15.16 17.22
CA LEU A 73 13.06 -14.65 18.42
C LEU A 73 12.55 -15.85 19.23
N SER A 74 13.26 -16.18 20.32
CA SER A 74 13.12 -17.38 21.14
C SER A 74 11.76 -17.57 21.82
N SER A 75 10.88 -16.56 21.83
CA SER A 75 9.55 -16.62 22.46
C SER A 75 8.38 -16.79 21.48
N TYR A 76 8.62 -17.02 20.18
CA TYR A 76 7.61 -16.68 19.16
C TYR A 76 7.50 -17.64 17.96
N PRO A 77 6.57 -18.61 18.00
CA PRO A 77 5.73 -18.84 16.85
C PRO A 77 4.53 -17.89 16.98
N MET A 78 4.56 -16.74 16.28
CA MET A 78 3.37 -15.87 16.12
C MET A 78 2.34 -16.56 15.21
N GLN A 79 1.91 -17.76 15.59
CA GLN A 79 1.26 -18.73 14.70
C GLN A 79 -0.09 -18.21 14.20
N SER A 80 -0.89 -17.65 15.11
CA SER A 80 -2.17 -17.04 14.73
C SER A 80 -1.97 -15.76 13.94
N GLY A 81 -0.89 -15.01 14.21
CA GLY A 81 -0.52 -13.83 13.42
C GLY A 81 -0.14 -14.15 11.99
N VAL A 82 0.74 -15.13 11.75
CA VAL A 82 1.11 -15.55 10.40
C VAL A 82 -0.08 -16.19 9.68
N THR A 83 -0.89 -16.98 10.38
CA THR A 83 -2.11 -17.58 9.83
C THR A 83 -3.12 -16.50 9.41
N ALA A 84 -3.31 -15.48 10.23
CA ALA A 84 -4.17 -14.33 9.89
C ALA A 84 -3.60 -13.52 8.72
N LEU A 85 -2.28 -13.32 8.65
CA LEU A 85 -1.63 -12.66 7.51
C LEU A 85 -1.82 -13.46 6.20
N CYS A 86 -1.69 -14.79 6.25
CA CYS A 86 -1.97 -15.67 5.12
C CYS A 86 -3.43 -15.59 4.69
N ALA A 87 -4.38 -15.70 5.62
CA ALA A 87 -5.81 -15.57 5.34
C ALA A 87 -6.14 -14.21 4.73
N LEU A 88 -5.58 -13.12 5.27
CA LEU A 88 -5.71 -11.77 4.73
C LEU A 88 -5.20 -11.70 3.29
N ALA A 89 -4.00 -12.19 3.01
CA ALA A 89 -3.42 -12.19 1.67
C ALA A 89 -4.26 -12.99 0.67
N LEU A 90 -4.68 -14.20 1.02
CA LEU A 90 -5.54 -15.04 0.18
C LEU A 90 -6.87 -14.34 -0.16
N ILE A 91 -7.56 -13.78 0.85
CA ILE A 91 -8.84 -13.08 0.64
C ILE A 91 -8.65 -11.83 -0.22
N LYS A 92 -7.61 -11.02 0.04
CA LYS A 92 -7.33 -9.82 -0.75
C LYS A 92 -6.91 -10.15 -2.19
N CYS A 93 -6.36 -11.35 -2.41
CA CYS A 93 -6.08 -11.91 -3.73
C CYS A 93 -7.29 -12.63 -4.38
N GLY A 94 -8.48 -12.56 -3.78
CA GLY A 94 -9.73 -13.03 -4.38
C GLY A 94 -10.16 -14.44 -3.97
N VAL A 95 -9.40 -15.15 -3.14
CA VAL A 95 -9.80 -16.45 -2.61
C VAL A 95 -11.02 -16.27 -1.70
N SER A 96 -12.08 -17.03 -1.95
CA SER A 96 -13.34 -16.88 -1.22
C SER A 96 -13.20 -17.37 0.23
N PRO A 97 -13.85 -16.71 1.21
CA PRO A 97 -13.89 -17.19 2.59
C PRO A 97 -14.50 -18.59 2.80
N GLU A 98 -15.27 -19.06 1.82
CA GLU A 98 -15.90 -20.38 1.78
C GLU A 98 -14.94 -21.48 1.29
N GLU A 99 -13.83 -21.11 0.65
CA GLU A 99 -12.79 -22.06 0.24
C GLU A 99 -12.15 -22.73 1.46
N GLU A 100 -11.85 -24.03 1.33
CA GLU A 100 -11.39 -24.86 2.45
C GLU A 100 -10.17 -24.28 3.16
N THR A 101 -9.18 -23.79 2.38
CA THR A 101 -7.96 -23.18 2.90
C THR A 101 -8.25 -21.99 3.82
N VAL A 102 -9.18 -21.11 3.43
CA VAL A 102 -9.52 -19.91 4.23
C VAL A 102 -10.36 -20.31 5.44
N ARG A 103 -11.33 -21.22 5.28
CA ARG A 103 -12.14 -21.74 6.39
C ARG A 103 -11.25 -22.36 7.48
N LYS A 104 -10.31 -23.23 7.10
CA LYS A 104 -9.34 -23.85 8.01
C LYS A 104 -8.47 -22.82 8.73
N ALA A 105 -8.08 -21.73 8.05
CA ALA A 105 -7.31 -20.66 8.66
C ALA A 105 -8.09 -19.98 9.81
N PHE A 106 -9.36 -19.65 9.60
CA PHE A 106 -10.19 -19.05 10.65
C PHE A 106 -10.49 -20.01 11.80
N GLU A 107 -10.70 -21.30 11.51
CA GLU A 107 -10.82 -22.31 12.59
C GLU A 107 -9.54 -22.41 13.43
N ALA A 108 -8.37 -22.37 12.80
CA ALA A 108 -7.09 -22.34 13.51
C ALA A 108 -6.93 -21.08 14.37
N ILE A 109 -7.23 -19.90 13.82
CA ILE A 109 -7.19 -18.61 14.55
C ILE A 109 -8.10 -18.66 15.79
N HIS A 110 -9.33 -19.13 15.66
CA HIS A 110 -10.25 -19.24 16.78
C HIS A 110 -9.81 -20.26 17.84
N ARG A 111 -9.10 -21.32 17.43
CA ARG A 111 -8.60 -22.36 18.35
C ARG A 111 -7.35 -21.92 19.11
N GLU A 112 -6.46 -21.19 18.47
CA GLU A 112 -5.13 -20.84 19.00
C GLU A 112 -5.13 -19.53 19.80
N GLY A 113 -6.07 -18.62 19.51
CA GLY A 113 -6.18 -17.33 20.20
C GLY A 113 -5.14 -16.31 19.75
N PHE A 114 -4.75 -15.40 20.64
CA PHE A 114 -3.75 -14.36 20.35
C PHE A 114 -3.01 -13.96 21.62
N LYS A 115 -1.75 -13.52 21.46
CA LYS A 115 -0.89 -13.08 22.57
C LYS A 115 -0.11 -11.81 22.28
N PHE A 116 0.08 -11.46 21.01
CA PHE A 116 0.95 -10.35 20.63
C PHE A 116 0.23 -9.32 19.76
N THR A 117 0.61 -8.05 19.90
CA THR A 117 0.06 -6.91 19.16
C THR A 117 -0.03 -7.17 17.65
N TYR A 118 1.03 -7.72 17.06
CA TYR A 118 1.08 -8.10 15.64
C TYR A 118 -0.02 -9.09 15.25
N GLU A 119 -0.20 -10.12 16.06
CA GLU A 119 -1.21 -11.15 15.82
C GLU A 119 -2.61 -10.54 15.88
N VAL A 120 -2.87 -9.77 16.93
CA VAL A 120 -4.17 -9.12 17.14
C VAL A 120 -4.51 -8.17 15.99
N GLY A 121 -3.54 -7.38 15.53
CA GLY A 121 -3.68 -6.52 14.36
C GLY A 121 -4.01 -7.29 13.08
N CYS A 122 -3.26 -8.35 12.79
CA CYS A 122 -3.49 -9.21 11.62
C CYS A 122 -4.84 -9.93 11.66
N ILE A 123 -5.26 -10.41 12.83
CA ILE A 123 -6.57 -11.06 13.02
C ILE A 123 -7.70 -10.08 12.67
N LEU A 124 -7.67 -8.86 13.20
CA LEU A 124 -8.68 -7.84 12.90
C LEU A 124 -8.73 -7.48 11.40
N LEU A 125 -7.57 -7.39 10.74
CA LEU A 125 -7.49 -7.18 9.30
C LEU A 125 -8.09 -8.35 8.51
N ALA A 126 -7.80 -9.59 8.90
CA ALA A 126 -8.34 -10.79 8.25
C ALA A 126 -9.86 -10.90 8.43
N LEU A 127 -10.38 -10.61 9.63
CA LEU A 127 -11.82 -10.56 9.92
C LEU A 127 -12.53 -9.50 9.07
N GLU A 128 -11.91 -8.32 8.91
CA GLU A 128 -12.44 -7.26 8.04
C GLU A 128 -12.46 -7.69 6.56
N ALA A 129 -11.39 -8.33 6.09
CA ALA A 129 -11.31 -8.85 4.74
C ALA A 129 -12.40 -9.92 4.49
N LYS A 130 -12.59 -10.84 5.43
CA LYS A 130 -13.62 -11.88 5.38
C LYS A 130 -15.03 -11.28 5.32
N ALA A 131 -15.35 -10.36 6.23
CA ALA A 131 -16.68 -9.75 6.30
C ALA A 131 -17.03 -8.90 5.07
N HIS A 132 -16.02 -8.28 4.45
CA HIS A 132 -16.19 -7.40 3.29
C HIS A 132 -15.76 -8.04 1.96
N TYR A 133 -15.65 -9.37 1.92
CA TYR A 133 -15.34 -10.08 0.68
C TYR A 133 -16.41 -9.79 -0.39
N ASP A 134 -15.95 -9.55 -1.61
CA ASP A 134 -16.80 -9.33 -2.77
C ASP A 134 -16.25 -10.17 -3.93
N PRO A 135 -16.94 -11.24 -4.37
CA PRO A 135 -16.47 -12.10 -5.46
C PRO A 135 -16.41 -11.40 -6.81
N GLN A 136 -17.02 -10.20 -6.93
CA GLN A 136 -16.97 -9.39 -8.16
C GLN A 136 -15.83 -8.37 -8.15
N ARG A 137 -15.10 -8.23 -7.03
CA ARG A 137 -13.97 -7.31 -6.93
C ARG A 137 -12.84 -7.76 -7.85
N LYS A 138 -12.39 -6.87 -8.73
CA LYS A 138 -11.15 -7.07 -9.48
C LYS A 138 -9.95 -7.00 -8.53
N VAL A 139 -9.20 -8.10 -8.46
CA VAL A 139 -8.00 -8.25 -7.63
C VAL A 139 -6.83 -7.44 -8.20
N ILE A 140 -6.67 -7.46 -9.53
CA ILE A 140 -5.55 -6.81 -10.23
C ILE A 140 -6.01 -5.53 -10.92
N GLN A 141 -5.22 -4.47 -10.72
CA GLN A 141 -5.32 -3.19 -11.42
C GLN A 141 -3.91 -2.78 -11.88
N PRO A 142 -3.55 -2.94 -13.17
CA PRO A 142 -2.24 -2.53 -13.67
C PRO A 142 -1.95 -1.04 -13.39
N PRO A 143 -0.66 -0.69 -13.13
CA PRO A 143 -0.21 0.70 -13.14
C PRO A 143 -0.51 1.40 -14.47
N GLY A 144 -0.68 2.73 -14.46
CA GLY A 144 -0.66 3.54 -15.68
C GLY A 144 -1.89 3.51 -16.57
N GLN A 145 -2.87 2.62 -16.36
CA GLN A 145 -4.13 2.74 -17.10
C GLN A 145 -4.92 3.96 -16.60
N GLU A 146 -5.30 4.84 -17.52
CA GLU A 146 -6.26 5.94 -17.30
C GLU A 146 -7.71 5.55 -17.62
N GLY A 147 -8.06 4.28 -17.85
CA GLY A 147 -9.48 3.83 -17.79
C GLY A 147 -9.59 2.34 -17.44
N PHE A 148 -10.67 1.92 -16.76
CA PHE A 148 -10.98 0.50 -16.61
C PHE A 148 -12.40 0.19 -17.09
N VAL A 149 -12.49 -0.79 -17.97
CA VAL A 149 -13.73 -1.44 -18.42
C VAL A 149 -14.34 -2.19 -17.24
N THR A 150 -15.46 -1.71 -16.71
CA THR A 150 -16.36 -2.55 -15.91
C THR A 150 -17.29 -3.28 -16.86
N ARG A 151 -16.99 -4.56 -17.13
CA ARG A 151 -17.95 -5.47 -17.77
C ARG A 151 -18.99 -5.87 -16.73
N GLU A 152 -19.97 -5.01 -16.48
CA GLU A 152 -21.24 -5.47 -15.92
C GLU A 152 -22.02 -6.05 -17.09
N ARG A 153 -22.11 -7.39 -17.17
CA ARG A 153 -23.09 -8.05 -18.04
C ARG A 153 -24.46 -7.43 -17.75
N GLY A 154 -25.02 -6.77 -18.76
CA GLY A 154 -26.38 -6.26 -18.78
C GLY A 154 -27.38 -7.38 -18.56
N GLY A 155 -27.65 -7.68 -17.29
CA GLY A 155 -28.73 -8.54 -16.86
C GLY A 155 -29.53 -7.76 -15.83
N LYS A 156 -30.85 -7.67 -16.00
CA LYS A 156 -31.80 -7.11 -15.03
C LYS A 156 -31.60 -7.77 -13.65
N LYS A 157 -30.66 -7.29 -12.83
CA LYS A 157 -30.51 -7.75 -11.45
C LYS A 157 -31.39 -6.88 -10.56
N LYS A 158 -32.39 -7.53 -9.96
CA LYS A 158 -33.19 -6.97 -8.85
C LYS A 158 -32.23 -6.29 -7.87
N LYS A 159 -32.55 -5.07 -7.43
CA LYS A 159 -31.84 -4.35 -6.35
C LYS A 159 -31.82 -5.24 -5.10
N LYS A 160 -30.84 -6.13 -4.95
CA LYS A 160 -30.56 -6.77 -3.66
C LYS A 160 -30.10 -5.62 -2.75
N LYS A 161 -30.92 -5.28 -1.73
CA LYS A 161 -30.48 -4.40 -0.64
C LYS A 161 -29.10 -4.91 -0.20
N LYS A 162 -28.07 -4.06 -0.21
CA LYS A 162 -26.77 -4.40 0.38
C LYS A 162 -27.05 -4.86 1.81
N LYS A 163 -27.04 -6.17 2.07
CA LYS A 163 -27.02 -6.68 3.45
C LYS A 163 -25.78 -6.05 4.07
N LYS A 164 -25.93 -5.30 5.18
CA LYS A 164 -24.77 -4.92 5.99
C LYS A 164 -24.01 -6.22 6.25
N ALA A 165 -22.72 -6.25 5.96
CA ALA A 165 -21.87 -7.36 6.37
C ALA A 165 -22.08 -7.54 7.88
N ARG A 166 -22.74 -8.63 8.27
CA ARG A 166 -22.82 -9.04 9.67
C ARG A 166 -21.76 -10.11 9.79
N LEU A 167 -20.72 -9.81 10.54
CA LEU A 167 -19.82 -10.85 11.05
C LEU A 167 -20.67 -11.93 11.71
N ASP A 168 -20.24 -13.17 11.53
CA ASP A 168 -20.73 -14.26 12.36
C ASP A 168 -20.50 -13.93 13.85
N PRO A 169 -21.39 -14.33 14.78
CA PRO A 169 -21.24 -14.02 16.20
C PRO A 169 -19.88 -14.40 16.80
N ARG A 170 -19.26 -15.52 16.36
CA ARG A 170 -17.95 -15.98 16.84
C ARG A 170 -16.85 -15.02 16.39
N ASP A 171 -16.89 -14.61 15.12
CA ASP A 171 -15.96 -13.63 14.55
C ASP A 171 -16.11 -12.24 15.21
N LEU A 172 -17.34 -11.83 15.52
CA LEU A 172 -17.60 -10.57 16.22
C LEU A 172 -17.08 -10.60 17.67
N ALA A 173 -17.25 -11.72 18.38
CA ALA A 173 -16.72 -11.90 19.72
C ALA A 173 -15.18 -11.83 19.71
N LEU A 174 -14.54 -12.50 18.75
CA LEU A 174 -13.09 -12.42 18.57
C LEU A 174 -12.64 -10.97 18.28
N ALA A 175 -13.32 -10.26 17.38
CA ALA A 175 -12.99 -8.87 17.07
C ALA A 175 -13.08 -7.95 18.30
N LYS A 176 -14.08 -8.13 19.16
CA LYS A 176 -14.21 -7.37 20.41
C LYS A 176 -13.08 -7.67 21.38
N ALA A 177 -12.78 -8.95 21.59
CA ALA A 177 -11.67 -9.37 22.46
C ALA A 177 -10.32 -8.82 21.98
N CYS A 178 -10.09 -8.79 20.66
CA CYS A 178 -8.92 -8.18 20.06
C CYS A 178 -8.84 -6.67 20.32
N VAL A 179 -9.96 -5.94 20.20
CA VAL A 179 -10.00 -4.49 20.48
C VAL A 179 -9.73 -4.22 21.96
N GLU A 180 -10.43 -4.91 22.86
CA GLU A 180 -10.23 -4.79 24.32
C GLU A 180 -8.75 -5.03 24.67
N TRP A 181 -8.16 -6.10 24.15
CA TRP A 181 -6.76 -6.41 24.39
C TRP A 181 -5.82 -5.30 23.89
N LEU A 182 -6.01 -4.78 22.66
CA LEU A 182 -5.15 -3.70 22.14
C LEU A 182 -5.31 -2.41 22.95
N VAL A 183 -6.51 -2.10 23.42
CA VAL A 183 -6.76 -0.92 24.27
C VAL A 183 -6.02 -1.07 25.59
N ASP A 184 -6.11 -2.24 26.23
CA ASP A 184 -5.49 -2.52 27.53
C ASP A 184 -3.96 -2.62 27.45
N HIS A 185 -3.41 -3.01 26.30
CA HIS A 185 -1.96 -3.17 26.08
C HIS A 185 -1.30 -1.94 25.46
N GLN A 186 -2.03 -0.85 25.21
CA GLN A 186 -1.43 0.42 24.82
C GLN A 186 -0.67 1.01 26.02
N ARG A 187 0.59 1.37 25.82
CA ARG A 187 1.39 2.03 26.87
C ARG A 187 0.89 3.45 27.13
N ASP A 188 1.23 3.99 28.30
CA ASP A 188 0.90 5.38 28.65
C ASP A 188 1.49 6.40 27.67
N THR A 189 2.67 6.09 27.14
CA THR A 189 3.34 6.79 26.04
C THR A 189 2.51 6.82 24.76
N GLY A 190 1.65 5.82 24.52
CA GLY A 190 0.73 5.77 23.40
C GLY A 190 1.03 4.76 22.29
N LEU A 191 2.15 4.02 22.37
CA LEU A 191 2.46 2.94 21.43
C LEU A 191 2.32 1.56 22.07
N TRP A 192 2.65 0.53 21.29
CA TRP A 192 2.57 -0.87 21.66
C TRP A 192 3.95 -1.53 21.55
N ARG A 193 4.05 -2.71 22.15
CA ARG A 193 5.26 -3.51 22.24
C ARG A 193 4.97 -4.98 21.99
N TYR A 194 6.01 -5.79 21.84
CA TYR A 194 5.87 -7.25 21.66
C TYR A 194 5.50 -7.95 22.96
N SER A 195 6.23 -7.71 24.06
CA SER A 195 5.99 -8.36 25.35
C SER A 195 6.22 -7.41 26.51
N ALA A 196 5.85 -7.81 27.73
CA ALA A 196 5.97 -6.97 28.92
C ALA A 196 7.41 -6.51 29.24
N GLY A 197 8.42 -7.19 28.68
CA GLY A 197 9.85 -6.84 28.84
C GLY A 197 10.48 -6.10 27.66
N SER A 198 9.75 -5.87 26.57
CA SER A 198 10.29 -5.15 25.40
C SER A 198 9.95 -3.66 25.43
N ASP A 199 10.77 -2.86 24.74
CA ASP A 199 10.44 -1.47 24.44
C ASP A 199 9.24 -1.36 23.49
N GLU A 200 8.62 -0.20 23.48
CA GLU A 200 7.60 0.16 22.48
C GLU A 200 8.23 0.48 21.14
N ASP A 201 7.53 0.20 20.05
CA ASP A 201 8.07 0.41 18.71
C ASP A 201 7.02 0.83 17.68
N VAL A 202 7.50 1.47 16.61
CA VAL A 202 6.67 1.95 15.50
C VAL A 202 6.09 0.78 14.69
N SER A 203 6.72 -0.39 14.74
CA SER A 203 6.29 -1.58 14.01
C SER A 203 4.98 -2.12 14.58
N ASN A 204 4.91 -2.37 15.88
CA ASN A 204 3.73 -2.80 16.63
C ASN A 204 2.61 -1.75 16.55
N ALA A 205 2.96 -0.47 16.68
CA ALA A 205 1.99 0.62 16.62
C ALA A 205 1.16 0.59 15.33
N GLN A 206 1.79 0.31 14.18
CA GLN A 206 1.03 0.26 12.93
C GLN A 206 0.02 -0.89 12.89
N TYR A 207 0.35 -2.08 13.42
CA TYR A 207 -0.52 -3.25 13.31
C TYR A 207 -1.66 -3.14 14.31
N ALA A 208 -1.40 -2.56 15.50
CA ALA A 208 -2.45 -2.14 16.41
C ALA A 208 -3.42 -1.17 15.71
N LEU A 209 -2.91 -0.08 15.13
CA LEU A 209 -3.77 0.94 14.52
C LEU A 209 -4.49 0.46 13.26
N LEU A 210 -3.85 -0.35 12.41
CA LEU A 210 -4.49 -0.99 11.27
C LEU A 210 -5.61 -1.93 11.70
N GLY A 211 -5.37 -2.74 12.73
CA GLY A 211 -6.36 -3.64 13.31
C GLY A 211 -7.54 -2.89 13.92
N LEU A 212 -7.28 -1.89 14.77
CA LEU A 212 -8.32 -1.06 15.38
C LEU A 212 -9.16 -0.31 14.34
N ASP A 213 -8.52 0.21 13.30
CA ASP A 213 -9.20 0.84 12.17
C ASP A 213 -10.07 -0.15 11.36
N ALA A 214 -9.63 -1.40 11.23
CA ALA A 214 -10.41 -2.49 10.66
C ALA A 214 -11.61 -2.87 11.56
N ALA A 215 -11.41 -2.93 12.87
CA ALA A 215 -12.46 -3.20 13.85
C ALA A 215 -13.58 -2.15 13.83
N GLU A 216 -13.22 -0.87 13.70
CA GLU A 216 -14.19 0.20 13.52
C GLU A 216 -15.02 0.04 12.22
N ARG A 217 -14.42 -0.45 11.13
CA ARG A 217 -15.16 -0.78 9.90
C ARG A 217 -16.07 -2.00 10.05
N LEU A 218 -15.76 -2.88 11.00
CA LEU A 218 -16.60 -3.99 11.42
C LEU A 218 -17.71 -3.57 12.41
N GLY A 219 -17.72 -2.30 12.83
CA GLY A 219 -18.69 -1.75 13.79
C GLY A 219 -18.33 -1.98 15.26
N VAL A 220 -17.09 -2.36 15.56
CA VAL A 220 -16.56 -2.42 16.93
C VAL A 220 -15.92 -1.08 17.26
N SER A 221 -16.46 -0.37 18.24
CA SER A 221 -16.00 0.98 18.61
C SER A 221 -14.66 0.95 19.33
N VAL A 222 -13.80 1.90 19.00
CA VAL A 222 -12.49 2.09 19.64
C VAL A 222 -12.46 3.46 20.33
N PRO A 223 -12.02 3.56 21.60
CA PRO A 223 -11.90 4.83 22.30
C PRO A 223 -11.00 5.82 21.53
N LYS A 224 -11.46 7.07 21.36
CA LYS A 224 -10.71 8.08 20.60
C LYS A 224 -9.38 8.46 21.26
N SER A 225 -9.27 8.32 22.59
CA SER A 225 -8.04 8.49 23.35
C SER A 225 -6.90 7.61 22.82
N VAL A 226 -7.19 6.41 22.33
CA VAL A 226 -6.19 5.49 21.77
C VAL A 226 -5.49 6.11 20.58
N TYR A 227 -6.27 6.65 19.63
CA TYR A 227 -5.73 7.32 18.45
C TYR A 227 -5.03 8.64 18.81
N VAL A 228 -5.55 9.41 19.79
CA VAL A 228 -4.91 10.67 20.23
C VAL A 228 -3.53 10.40 20.81
N LYS A 229 -3.41 9.42 21.72
CA LYS A 229 -2.12 9.04 22.34
C LYS A 229 -1.11 8.62 21.28
N ALA A 230 -1.51 7.74 20.36
CA ALA A 230 -0.64 7.28 19.29
C ALA A 230 -0.21 8.41 18.33
N ALA A 231 -1.14 9.30 17.94
CA ALA A 231 -0.83 10.43 17.07
C ALA A 231 0.19 11.39 17.70
N ARG A 232 0.00 11.75 18.98
CA ARG A 232 0.93 12.60 19.73
C ARG A 232 2.30 11.97 19.78
N ARG A 233 2.36 10.70 20.18
CA ARG A 233 3.63 9.99 20.34
C ARG A 233 4.39 9.86 19.03
N LEU A 234 3.73 9.52 17.93
CA LEU A 234 4.36 9.41 16.61
C LEU A 234 4.90 10.74 16.10
N VAL A 235 4.21 11.84 16.35
CA VAL A 235 4.71 13.20 16.04
C VAL A 235 5.92 13.55 16.92
N GLU A 236 5.89 13.21 18.21
CA GLU A 236 6.98 13.50 19.16
C GLU A 236 8.26 12.73 18.82
N ILE A 237 8.15 11.47 18.36
CA ILE A 237 9.31 10.63 18.07
C ILE A 237 9.79 10.70 16.62
N GLN A 238 9.20 11.57 15.79
CA GLN A 238 9.69 11.78 14.43
C GLN A 238 11.13 12.28 14.50
N HIS A 239 12.02 11.61 13.77
CA HIS A 239 13.45 11.93 13.84
C HIS A 239 13.70 13.35 13.28
N PRO A 240 14.67 14.12 13.82
CA PRO A 240 15.14 15.32 13.12
C PRO A 240 15.64 15.00 11.71
N VAL A 241 15.85 16.02 10.88
CA VAL A 241 16.48 15.82 9.56
C VAL A 241 17.85 15.16 9.78
N LEU A 242 18.13 14.09 9.05
CA LEU A 242 19.42 13.42 9.13
C LEU A 242 20.52 14.38 8.67
N ASP A 243 21.72 14.29 9.26
CA ASP A 243 22.83 15.14 8.85
C ASP A 243 23.14 15.03 7.35
N ALA A 244 23.04 13.81 6.80
CA ALA A 244 23.21 13.54 5.37
C ALA A 244 22.13 14.18 4.48
N ASP A 245 20.98 14.57 5.05
CA ASP A 245 19.82 15.07 4.32
C ASP A 245 19.64 16.59 4.49
N LYS A 246 20.47 17.28 5.29
CA LYS A 246 20.32 18.72 5.60
C LYS A 246 20.32 19.62 4.36
N ASP A 247 21.13 19.27 3.38
CA ASP A 247 21.29 20.02 2.12
C ASP A 247 20.49 19.41 0.95
N ALA A 248 19.66 18.39 1.23
CA ALA A 248 18.90 17.70 0.20
C ALA A 248 17.85 18.65 -0.41
N LYS A 249 17.96 18.87 -1.72
CA LYS A 249 16.95 19.62 -2.48
C LYS A 249 15.84 18.68 -2.90
N LEU A 250 14.69 18.79 -2.24
CA LEU A 250 13.48 18.07 -2.60
C LEU A 250 12.39 19.05 -3.03
N ASP A 251 11.90 18.91 -4.27
CA ASP A 251 10.76 19.67 -4.74
C ASP A 251 9.50 19.24 -3.97
N PRO A 252 8.80 20.17 -3.29
CA PRO A 252 7.57 19.83 -2.60
C PRO A 252 6.53 19.26 -3.57
N PHE A 253 5.88 18.17 -3.15
CA PHE A 253 4.83 17.51 -3.92
C PHE A 253 3.56 17.31 -3.09
N PRO A 254 2.38 17.17 -3.71
CA PRO A 254 1.13 16.99 -2.96
C PRO A 254 1.10 15.66 -2.19
N VAL A 255 0.68 15.72 -0.93
CA VAL A 255 0.37 14.58 -0.05
C VAL A 255 -1.11 14.70 0.33
N PRO A 256 -2.06 14.20 -0.49
CA PRO A 256 -3.47 14.60 -0.36
C PRO A 256 -4.10 14.28 0.99
N GLY A 257 -3.70 13.16 1.63
CA GLY A 257 -4.15 12.80 2.98
C GLY A 257 -3.62 13.71 4.10
N ALA A 258 -2.58 14.50 3.86
CA ALA A 258 -2.05 15.52 4.77
C ALA A 258 -2.51 16.93 4.40
N ASP A 259 -2.71 17.20 3.10
CA ASP A 259 -3.04 18.53 2.59
C ASP A 259 -4.53 18.87 2.66
N ARG A 260 -5.38 17.87 2.91
CA ARG A 260 -6.84 18.03 2.95
C ARG A 260 -7.43 17.19 4.06
N SER A 261 -8.58 17.64 4.58
CA SER A 261 -9.37 16.80 5.46
C SER A 261 -9.90 15.58 4.72
N PHE A 262 -9.96 14.43 5.40
CA PHE A 262 -10.62 13.25 4.87
C PHE A 262 -12.11 13.49 4.61
N ARG A 263 -12.77 14.42 5.34
CA ARG A 263 -14.12 14.88 4.99
C ARG A 263 -14.19 15.51 3.59
N ALA A 264 -13.23 16.37 3.24
CA ALA A 264 -13.16 16.97 1.91
C ALA A 264 -12.86 15.92 0.82
N LEU A 265 -11.94 15.00 1.09
CA LEU A 265 -11.62 13.90 0.16
C LEU A 265 -12.83 12.97 -0.07
N LYS A 266 -13.58 12.61 0.97
CA LYS A 266 -14.83 11.84 0.87
C LYS A 266 -15.90 12.58 0.07
N LYS A 267 -15.93 13.92 0.10
CA LYS A 267 -16.84 14.71 -0.75
C LYS A 267 -16.48 14.59 -2.24
N ILE A 268 -15.19 14.50 -2.58
CA ILE A 268 -14.74 14.25 -3.95
C ILE A 268 -15.17 12.84 -4.40
N GLU A 269 -14.96 11.82 -3.57
CA GLU A 269 -15.44 10.45 -3.81
C GLU A 269 -16.97 10.40 -4.02
N ALA A 270 -17.74 11.06 -3.16
CA ALA A 270 -19.20 11.09 -3.28
C ALA A 270 -19.65 11.75 -4.60
N GLN A 271 -18.98 12.82 -5.02
CA GLN A 271 -19.25 13.47 -6.30
C GLN A 271 -18.88 12.56 -7.49
N LEU A 272 -17.73 11.89 -7.43
CA LEU A 272 -17.31 10.91 -8.42
C LEU A 272 -18.36 9.79 -8.58
N LEU A 273 -18.81 9.18 -7.49
CA LEU A 273 -19.85 8.15 -7.51
C LEU A 273 -21.18 8.66 -8.11
N LYS A 274 -21.52 9.92 -7.87
CA LYS A 274 -22.72 10.55 -8.46
C LYS A 274 -22.56 10.70 -9.98
N GLU A 275 -21.40 11.12 -10.46
CA GLU A 275 -21.12 11.23 -11.91
C GLU A 275 -21.08 9.87 -12.59
N LEU A 276 -20.46 8.85 -11.99
CA LEU A 276 -20.45 7.48 -12.54
C LEU A 276 -21.86 6.91 -12.70
N LYS A 277 -22.75 7.13 -11.72
CA LYS A 277 -24.18 6.75 -11.84
C LYS A 277 -24.89 7.45 -12.99
N LYS A 278 -24.51 8.70 -13.33
CA LYS A 278 -25.05 9.39 -14.50
C LYS A 278 -24.57 8.75 -15.80
N VAL A 279 -23.29 8.35 -15.85
CA VAL A 279 -22.74 7.58 -16.98
C VAL A 279 -23.53 6.27 -17.12
N ASP A 280 -23.69 5.48 -16.06
CA ASP A 280 -24.45 4.22 -16.11
C ASP A 280 -25.90 4.42 -16.60
N ARG A 281 -26.56 5.51 -16.15
CA ARG A 281 -27.90 5.84 -16.62
C ARG A 281 -27.93 6.19 -18.11
N ARG A 282 -26.90 6.88 -18.61
CA ARG A 282 -26.78 7.28 -20.03
C ARG A 282 -26.62 6.08 -20.95
N PHE A 283 -25.82 5.09 -20.53
CA PHE A 283 -25.56 3.88 -21.30
C PHE A 283 -26.52 2.71 -20.98
N ARG A 284 -27.57 2.93 -20.18
CA ARG A 284 -28.48 1.83 -19.75
C ARG A 284 -29.18 1.10 -20.90
N LYS A 285 -29.35 1.77 -22.03
CA LYS A 285 -29.99 1.24 -23.25
C LYS A 285 -29.01 1.07 -24.41
N LEU A 286 -27.73 1.36 -24.20
CA LEU A 286 -26.70 1.28 -25.22
C LEU A 286 -25.84 0.02 -24.99
N GLY A 287 -25.35 -0.57 -26.07
CA GLY A 287 -24.35 -1.63 -26.05
C GLY A 287 -23.01 -1.18 -25.46
N GLU A 288 -22.12 -2.13 -25.13
CA GLU A 288 -20.82 -1.86 -24.49
C GLU A 288 -19.92 -0.96 -25.36
N ASP A 289 -19.99 -1.14 -26.68
CA ASP A 289 -19.21 -0.41 -27.68
C ASP A 289 -19.99 0.72 -28.37
N GLU A 290 -21.27 0.89 -28.03
CA GLU A 290 -22.09 1.95 -28.60
C GLU A 290 -21.71 3.32 -28.01
N ARG A 291 -21.70 4.33 -28.88
CA ARG A 291 -21.34 5.71 -28.53
C ARG A 291 -22.59 6.48 -28.10
N ASP A 292 -22.42 7.37 -27.11
CA ASP A 292 -23.46 8.33 -26.75
C ASP A 292 -23.61 9.44 -27.80
N ARG A 293 -24.59 10.34 -27.58
CA ARG A 293 -24.88 11.44 -28.50
C ARG A 293 -23.72 12.39 -28.75
N ASP A 294 -22.72 12.40 -27.87
CA ASP A 294 -21.53 13.24 -28.04
C ASP A 294 -20.34 12.41 -28.56
N GLY A 295 -20.58 11.18 -29.04
CA GLY A 295 -19.60 10.35 -29.73
C GLY A 295 -18.69 9.51 -28.82
N TYR A 296 -18.97 9.39 -27.52
CA TYR A 296 -18.12 8.66 -26.58
C TYR A 296 -18.71 7.32 -26.16
N THR A 297 -17.87 6.30 -26.02
CA THR A 297 -18.20 5.01 -25.39
C THR A 297 -18.36 5.15 -23.89
N ARG A 298 -18.97 4.14 -23.24
CA ARG A 298 -19.09 4.11 -21.77
C ARG A 298 -17.71 4.17 -21.10
N ALA A 299 -16.74 3.43 -21.62
CA ALA A 299 -15.39 3.35 -21.07
C ALA A 299 -14.68 4.72 -21.09
N GLU A 300 -14.75 5.45 -22.20
CA GLU A 300 -14.16 6.79 -22.33
C GLU A 300 -14.79 7.80 -21.35
N ARG A 301 -16.11 7.70 -21.11
CA ARG A 301 -16.80 8.56 -20.13
C ARG A 301 -16.40 8.25 -18.70
N VAL A 302 -16.34 6.98 -18.33
CA VAL A 302 -15.86 6.54 -17.00
C VAL A 302 -14.44 7.05 -16.78
N ALA A 303 -13.54 6.82 -17.74
CA ALA A 303 -12.15 7.28 -17.70
C ALA A 303 -12.04 8.80 -17.50
N THR A 304 -12.85 9.58 -18.23
CA THR A 304 -12.89 11.04 -18.10
C THR A 304 -13.33 11.48 -16.70
N VAL A 305 -14.37 10.84 -16.16
CA VAL A 305 -14.91 11.15 -14.83
C VAL A 305 -13.91 10.81 -13.73
N GLU A 306 -13.24 9.65 -13.84
CA GLU A 306 -12.19 9.22 -12.92
C GLU A 306 -10.96 10.14 -12.98
N ARG A 307 -10.49 10.49 -14.18
CA ARG A 307 -9.34 11.39 -14.37
C ARG A 307 -9.57 12.74 -13.72
N LYS A 308 -10.75 13.35 -13.92
CA LYS A 308 -11.12 14.62 -13.26
C LYS A 308 -11.14 14.51 -11.74
N ALA A 309 -11.64 13.40 -11.19
CA ALA A 309 -11.61 13.18 -9.75
C ALA A 309 -10.17 13.02 -9.23
N ALA A 310 -9.34 12.28 -9.95
CA ALA A 310 -7.93 12.10 -9.62
C ALA A 310 -7.14 13.42 -9.68
N GLU A 311 -7.34 14.25 -10.71
CA GLU A 311 -6.79 15.61 -10.78
C GLU A 311 -7.23 16.48 -9.60
N ARG A 312 -8.51 16.41 -9.21
CA ARG A 312 -9.01 17.13 -8.04
C ARG A 312 -8.36 16.67 -6.74
N ILE A 313 -7.98 15.40 -6.62
CA ILE A 313 -7.25 14.90 -5.44
C ILE A 313 -5.77 15.31 -5.51
N ARG A 314 -5.16 15.27 -6.71
CA ARG A 314 -3.75 15.63 -6.94
C ARG A 314 -3.46 17.14 -6.87
N SER A 315 -4.43 17.99 -7.15
CA SER A 315 -4.30 19.46 -7.13
C SER A 315 -4.16 20.04 -5.71
N GLY A 316 -3.48 19.34 -4.81
CA GLY A 316 -3.11 19.83 -3.50
C GLY A 316 -2.06 20.93 -3.59
N GLU A 317 -2.03 21.78 -2.55
CA GLU A 317 -1.01 22.81 -2.39
C GLU A 317 0.35 22.15 -2.13
N ARG A 318 1.39 22.62 -2.82
CA ARG A 318 2.77 22.16 -2.59
C ARG A 318 3.31 22.86 -1.35
N ARG A 319 3.09 22.24 -0.19
CA ARG A 319 3.47 22.79 1.11
C ARG A 319 4.91 22.44 1.48
N PRO A 320 5.59 23.28 2.29
CA PRO A 320 6.93 22.98 2.77
C PRO A 320 7.00 21.61 3.44
N MET A 321 8.07 20.89 3.16
CA MET A 321 8.35 19.58 3.71
C MET A 321 9.85 19.41 3.88
N VAL A 322 10.24 18.69 4.92
CA VAL A 322 11.64 18.31 5.19
C VAL A 322 11.73 16.80 5.35
N PRO A 323 12.78 16.13 4.84
CA PRO A 323 12.85 14.67 4.84
C PRO A 323 13.11 14.14 6.27
N ARG A 324 12.05 13.91 7.04
CA ARG A 324 12.10 13.35 8.40
C ARG A 324 11.35 12.03 8.47
N GLY A 325 12.07 10.96 8.79
CA GLY A 325 11.51 9.61 8.93
C GLY A 325 11.40 9.14 10.37
N TRP A 326 11.17 7.84 10.53
CA TRP A 326 11.09 7.17 11.83
C TRP A 326 12.10 6.03 11.96
N GLN A 327 12.64 5.91 13.17
CA GLN A 327 13.42 4.78 13.66
C GLN A 327 12.53 3.73 14.34
N TYR A 328 13.10 2.60 14.74
CA TYR A 328 12.35 1.48 15.31
C TYR A 328 11.80 1.79 16.71
N PHE A 329 12.69 2.16 17.63
CA PHE A 329 12.34 2.64 18.97
C PHE A 329 12.30 4.16 19.02
N ALA A 330 11.70 4.72 20.06
CA ALA A 330 11.72 6.16 20.27
C ALA A 330 13.17 6.69 20.43
N PRO A 331 13.46 7.94 20.03
CA PRO A 331 14.74 8.58 20.34
C PRO A 331 15.04 8.53 21.84
N GLY A 332 16.27 8.20 22.20
CA GLY A 332 16.70 8.04 23.59
C GLY A 332 16.39 6.67 24.22
N SER A 333 15.65 5.79 23.55
CA SER A 333 15.54 4.38 23.97
C SER A 333 16.88 3.67 23.84
N GLY A 334 17.15 2.74 24.76
CA GLY A 334 18.28 1.81 24.65
C GLY A 334 18.17 0.97 23.37
N GLY A 335 19.28 0.38 22.93
CA GLY A 335 19.28 -0.50 21.77
C GLY A 335 20.53 -0.42 20.90
N SER A 336 20.65 -1.42 20.04
CA SER A 336 21.65 -1.52 18.99
C SER A 336 21.47 -0.44 17.91
N ALA A 337 22.52 -0.22 17.11
CA ALA A 337 22.54 0.85 16.11
C ALA A 337 21.34 0.79 15.14
N TRP A 338 20.95 -0.39 14.67
CA TRP A 338 19.85 -0.53 13.71
C TRP A 338 18.49 -0.09 14.27
N GLN A 339 18.30 -0.16 15.60
CA GLN A 339 17.04 0.26 16.25
C GLN A 339 16.89 1.79 16.28
N ARG A 340 18.01 2.51 16.12
CA ARG A 340 18.09 3.98 16.09
C ARG A 340 18.25 4.52 14.67
N THR A 341 18.32 3.65 13.66
CA THR A 341 18.40 4.07 12.27
C THR A 341 17.01 4.37 11.72
N VAL A 342 16.87 5.51 11.05
CA VAL A 342 15.67 5.83 10.28
C VAL A 342 15.59 4.91 9.07
N THR A 343 14.44 4.25 8.86
CA THR A 343 14.28 3.32 7.73
C THR A 343 13.02 3.57 6.92
N GLY A 344 12.98 3.05 5.70
CA GLY A 344 11.78 3.06 4.86
C GLY A 344 10.62 2.31 5.50
N SER A 345 10.88 1.12 6.04
CA SER A 345 9.83 0.32 6.70
C SER A 345 9.17 1.06 7.86
N LEU A 346 9.95 1.70 8.75
CA LEU A 346 9.41 2.41 9.90
C LEU A 346 8.77 3.75 9.52
N THR A 347 9.31 4.45 8.52
CA THR A 347 8.68 5.65 7.97
C THR A 347 7.31 5.34 7.35
N CYS A 348 7.21 4.26 6.56
CA CYS A 348 5.92 3.77 6.05
C CYS A 348 4.94 3.41 7.18
N SER A 349 5.46 2.77 8.24
CA SER A 349 4.68 2.34 9.41
C SER A 349 4.07 3.54 10.15
N ALA A 350 4.86 4.59 10.37
CA ALA A 350 4.42 5.83 11.00
C ALA A 350 3.43 6.60 10.10
N LEU A 351 3.68 6.69 8.79
CA LEU A 351 2.74 7.31 7.86
C LEU A 351 1.37 6.62 7.87
N ALA A 352 1.35 5.29 7.75
CA ALA A 352 0.10 4.52 7.80
C ALA A 352 -0.67 4.79 9.12
N SER A 353 0.06 4.77 10.23
CA SER A 353 -0.47 5.05 11.57
C SER A 353 -1.06 6.46 11.69
N LEU A 354 -0.32 7.48 11.25
CA LEU A 354 -0.76 8.88 11.34
C LEU A 354 -1.94 9.18 10.40
N PHE A 355 -1.98 8.60 9.20
CA PHE A 355 -3.15 8.73 8.31
C PHE A 355 -4.41 8.12 8.95
N ILE A 356 -4.28 6.96 9.59
CA ILE A 356 -5.39 6.33 10.33
C ILE A 356 -5.83 7.22 11.49
N CYS A 357 -4.89 7.69 12.31
CA CYS A 357 -5.19 8.58 13.43
C CYS A 357 -5.93 9.83 12.96
N LYS A 358 -5.40 10.54 11.96
CA LYS A 358 -6.05 11.72 11.36
C LYS A 358 -7.46 11.39 10.90
N ALA A 359 -7.64 10.33 10.11
CA ALA A 359 -8.94 9.91 9.60
C ALA A 359 -9.97 9.58 10.70
N ARG A 360 -9.52 9.07 11.84
CA ARG A 360 -10.37 8.67 12.97
C ARG A 360 -10.64 9.79 13.98
N LEU A 361 -9.80 10.82 13.97
CA LEU A 361 -9.82 11.94 14.90
C LEU A 361 -10.39 13.23 14.31
N GLU A 362 -10.38 13.40 12.99
CA GLU A 362 -10.96 14.58 12.35
C GLU A 362 -12.40 14.85 12.82
N GLY A 363 -12.65 16.08 13.27
CA GLY A 363 -13.94 16.51 13.81
C GLY A 363 -14.20 16.09 15.27
N ASN A 364 -13.28 15.41 15.92
CA ASN A 364 -13.34 15.10 17.34
C ASN A 364 -12.75 16.24 18.18
N SER A 365 -13.39 16.60 19.30
CA SER A 365 -12.95 17.68 20.18
C SER A 365 -11.59 17.43 20.85
N ALA A 366 -11.13 16.18 20.97
CA ALA A 366 -9.81 15.85 21.48
C ALA A 366 -8.68 16.07 20.46
N TYR A 367 -9.01 16.23 19.17
CA TYR A 367 -8.07 16.51 18.10
C TYR A 367 -8.09 18.01 17.76
N ARG A 368 -7.48 18.77 18.67
CA ARG A 368 -7.46 20.24 18.70
C ARG A 368 -6.08 20.75 19.13
N GLY A 369 -5.90 22.07 19.15
CA GLY A 369 -4.62 22.70 19.47
C GLY A 369 -3.68 22.61 18.27
N ASP A 370 -2.39 22.37 18.52
CA ASP A 370 -1.33 22.23 17.51
C ASP A 370 -1.23 20.83 16.89
N LEU A 371 -1.91 19.84 17.49
CA LEU A 371 -1.77 18.44 17.09
C LEU A 371 -2.21 18.18 15.63
N PRO A 372 -3.33 18.72 15.13
CA PRO A 372 -3.71 18.53 13.72
C PRO A 372 -2.64 19.01 12.74
N GLU A 373 -2.12 20.21 12.94
CA GLU A 373 -1.10 20.82 12.10
C GLU A 373 0.22 20.05 12.16
N ARG A 374 0.62 19.61 13.36
CA ARG A 374 1.84 18.80 13.54
C ARG A 374 1.72 17.42 12.92
N VAL A 375 0.54 16.79 12.97
CA VAL A 375 0.30 15.53 12.25
C VAL A 375 0.41 15.75 10.74
N ASP A 376 -0.20 16.81 10.21
CA ASP A 376 -0.12 17.12 8.77
C ASP A 376 1.31 17.41 8.32
N GLN A 377 2.10 18.13 9.13
CA GLN A 377 3.51 18.34 8.83
C GLN A 377 4.32 17.04 8.90
N ALA A 378 4.12 16.22 9.94
CA ALA A 378 4.81 14.95 10.07
C ALA A 378 4.52 14.02 8.88
N LEU A 379 3.27 13.99 8.40
CA LEU A 379 2.87 13.22 7.21
C LEU A 379 3.58 13.70 5.94
N ARG A 380 3.70 15.02 5.73
CA ARG A 380 4.46 15.58 4.59
C ARG A 380 5.93 15.23 4.67
N ASP A 381 6.51 15.37 5.86
CA ASP A 381 7.93 15.14 6.09
C ASP A 381 8.33 13.66 5.94
N GLY A 382 7.45 12.74 6.39
CA GLY A 382 7.62 11.32 6.15
C GLY A 382 7.53 10.96 4.67
N ALA A 383 6.60 11.57 3.94
CA ALA A 383 6.51 11.41 2.49
C ALA A 383 7.75 11.97 1.79
N ALA A 384 8.29 13.09 2.25
CA ALA A 384 9.54 13.68 1.77
C ALA A 384 10.73 12.74 1.98
N TRP A 385 10.82 12.12 3.16
CA TRP A 385 11.86 11.13 3.44
C TRP A 385 11.78 9.94 2.49
N LEU A 386 10.57 9.39 2.27
CA LEU A 386 10.37 8.30 1.31
C LEU A 386 10.68 8.71 -0.13
N ALA A 387 10.44 9.97 -0.51
CA ALA A 387 10.76 10.48 -1.84
C ALA A 387 12.28 10.61 -2.06
N LEU A 388 13.01 11.04 -1.05
CA LEU A 388 14.46 11.20 -1.09
C LEU A 388 15.19 9.85 -1.11
N HIS A 389 14.77 8.92 -0.24
CA HIS A 389 15.43 7.63 -0.02
C HIS A 389 14.77 6.47 -0.78
N PHE A 390 13.95 6.76 -1.79
CA PHE A 390 13.11 5.77 -2.46
C PHE A 390 13.93 4.62 -3.05
N GLU A 391 13.59 3.38 -2.69
CA GLU A 391 14.12 2.18 -3.34
C GLU A 391 13.02 1.09 -3.40
N VAL A 392 13.18 0.12 -4.29
CA VAL A 392 12.35 -1.11 -4.33
C VAL A 392 13.13 -2.39 -4.08
N LYS A 393 14.46 -2.37 -4.27
CA LYS A 393 15.34 -3.54 -4.13
C LYS A 393 15.74 -3.83 -2.67
N ARG A 394 15.69 -2.83 -1.79
CA ARG A 394 16.06 -2.92 -0.37
C ARG A 394 15.12 -2.08 0.47
N ASN A 395 15.22 -2.22 1.79
CA ASN A 395 14.59 -1.34 2.75
C ASN A 395 15.55 -0.16 3.02
N PRO A 396 15.26 1.07 2.60
CA PRO A 396 16.15 2.20 2.82
C PRO A 396 16.52 2.32 4.30
N GLY A 397 17.81 2.49 4.61
CA GLY A 397 18.31 2.55 5.98
C GLY A 397 18.44 1.21 6.72
N ALA A 398 18.12 0.06 6.10
CA ALA A 398 18.27 -1.26 6.73
C ALA A 398 18.67 -2.38 5.76
N PRO A 399 19.52 -3.34 6.18
CA PRO A 399 19.90 -4.48 5.34
C PRO A 399 18.79 -5.54 5.24
N MET A 400 17.69 -5.40 5.97
CA MET A 400 16.64 -6.40 6.16
C MET A 400 15.24 -5.85 5.85
N HIS A 401 14.26 -6.76 5.73
CA HIS A 401 12.83 -6.44 5.64
C HIS A 401 12.38 -5.76 4.34
N GLN A 402 12.98 -6.09 3.19
CA GLN A 402 12.59 -5.50 1.90
C GLN A 402 11.08 -5.61 1.61
N LEU A 403 10.52 -6.82 1.65
CA LEU A 403 9.12 -7.04 1.25
C LEU A 403 8.13 -6.48 2.26
N TYR A 404 8.50 -6.51 3.54
CA TYR A 404 7.78 -5.80 4.58
C TYR A 404 7.74 -4.28 4.33
N TYR A 405 8.87 -3.69 3.92
CA TYR A 405 8.94 -2.28 3.51
C TYR A 405 8.08 -2.01 2.27
N LEU A 406 8.15 -2.83 1.21
CA LEU A 406 7.32 -2.64 0.02
C LEU A 406 5.83 -2.67 0.39
N TYR A 407 5.38 -3.60 1.21
CA TYR A 407 3.99 -3.60 1.68
C TYR A 407 3.68 -2.39 2.58
N GLY A 408 4.64 -1.90 3.37
CA GLY A 408 4.54 -0.61 4.05
C GLY A 408 4.35 0.57 3.08
N LEU A 409 5.09 0.59 1.98
CA LEU A 409 5.03 1.61 0.94
C LEU A 409 3.67 1.63 0.25
N GLU A 410 3.09 0.45 -0.01
CA GLU A 410 1.71 0.35 -0.48
C GLU A 410 0.71 0.94 0.52
N ARG A 411 0.83 0.62 1.80
CA ARG A 411 -0.02 1.18 2.86
C ARG A 411 0.08 2.71 2.91
N ALA A 412 1.30 3.26 2.91
CA ALA A 412 1.53 4.70 2.93
C ALA A 412 0.94 5.38 1.70
N GLY A 413 1.15 4.83 0.50
CA GLY A 413 0.59 5.34 -0.75
C GLY A 413 -0.94 5.30 -0.78
N VAL A 414 -1.54 4.19 -0.34
CA VAL A 414 -2.99 3.99 -0.35
C VAL A 414 -3.71 4.87 0.68
N LEU A 415 -3.25 4.87 1.93
CA LEU A 415 -3.89 5.62 3.02
C LEU A 415 -3.72 7.13 2.82
N GLY A 416 -2.57 7.57 2.31
CA GLY A 416 -2.30 8.98 2.02
C GLY A 416 -2.84 9.48 0.69
N LEU A 417 -3.40 8.60 -0.15
CA LEU A 417 -3.72 8.89 -1.56
C LEU A 417 -2.52 9.46 -2.33
N VAL A 418 -1.31 9.04 -1.95
CA VAL A 418 -0.06 9.50 -2.54
C VAL A 418 0.24 8.64 -3.76
N HIS A 419 0.12 9.24 -4.94
CA HIS A 419 0.35 8.54 -6.21
C HIS A 419 1.84 8.36 -6.54
N ARG A 420 2.67 9.31 -6.10
CA ARG A 420 4.12 9.32 -6.27
C ARG A 420 4.78 9.88 -5.02
N PHE A 421 5.90 9.30 -4.62
CA PHE A 421 6.80 9.90 -3.63
C PHE A 421 7.89 10.64 -4.42
N GLY A 422 7.79 11.96 -4.50
CA GLY A 422 8.60 12.76 -5.44
C GLY A 422 8.39 12.31 -6.88
N LYS A 423 9.48 11.90 -7.56
CA LYS A 423 9.42 11.37 -8.94
C LYS A 423 8.94 9.92 -9.03
N HIS A 424 8.90 9.19 -7.91
CA HIS A 424 8.77 7.73 -7.91
C HIS A 424 7.32 7.26 -7.97
N ALA A 425 6.96 6.53 -9.02
CA ALA A 425 5.67 5.86 -9.17
C ALA A 425 5.70 4.54 -8.41
N TRP A 426 5.61 4.62 -7.08
CA TRP A 426 5.88 3.52 -6.16
C TRP A 426 5.21 2.19 -6.53
N TYR A 427 3.97 2.24 -7.02
CA TYR A 427 3.24 1.03 -7.39
C TYR A 427 3.74 0.41 -8.69
N ASP A 428 4.07 1.21 -9.70
CA ASP A 428 4.62 0.70 -10.97
C ASP A 428 6.02 0.11 -10.74
N GLU A 429 6.90 0.90 -10.10
CA GLU A 429 8.27 0.50 -9.81
C GLU A 429 8.30 -0.77 -8.95
N GLY A 430 7.49 -0.81 -7.88
CA GLY A 430 7.39 -1.99 -7.01
C GLY A 430 6.77 -3.19 -7.70
N THR A 431 5.74 -3.01 -8.53
CA THR A 431 5.11 -4.10 -9.28
C THR A 431 6.10 -4.74 -10.25
N ARG A 432 6.75 -3.94 -11.09
CA ARG A 432 7.73 -4.45 -12.06
C ARG A 432 8.89 -5.15 -11.36
N HIS A 433 9.31 -4.64 -10.19
CA HIS A 433 10.32 -5.30 -9.37
C HIS A 433 9.85 -6.65 -8.82
N LEU A 434 8.66 -6.73 -8.22
CA LEU A 434 8.11 -7.98 -7.67
C LEU A 434 7.89 -9.06 -8.73
N LEU A 435 7.47 -8.67 -9.95
CA LEU A 435 7.32 -9.62 -11.05
C LEU A 435 8.63 -10.29 -11.43
N ARG A 436 9.75 -9.53 -11.43
CA ARG A 436 11.09 -10.08 -11.67
C ARG A 436 11.62 -10.89 -10.48
N GLN A 437 11.19 -10.56 -9.26
CA GLN A 437 11.65 -11.21 -8.04
C GLN A 437 10.93 -12.54 -7.73
N GLN A 438 9.78 -12.81 -8.34
CA GLN A 438 9.03 -14.04 -8.06
C GLN A 438 9.86 -15.28 -8.42
N ARG A 439 9.94 -16.23 -7.49
CA ARG A 439 10.64 -17.50 -7.70
C ARG A 439 9.83 -18.42 -8.61
N SER A 440 10.50 -19.39 -9.24
CA SER A 440 9.86 -20.36 -10.15
C SER A 440 8.73 -21.19 -9.49
N ASN A 441 8.82 -21.44 -8.18
CA ASN A 441 7.79 -22.12 -7.41
C ASN A 441 6.57 -21.24 -7.06
N GLY A 442 6.58 -19.96 -7.44
CA GLY A 442 5.52 -18.99 -7.18
C GLY A 442 5.69 -18.15 -5.91
N SER A 443 6.66 -18.45 -5.05
CA SER A 443 6.87 -17.69 -3.81
C SER A 443 7.74 -16.46 -4.00
N TRP A 444 7.78 -15.61 -2.98
CA TRP A 444 8.76 -14.52 -2.85
C TRP A 444 9.64 -14.74 -1.62
N LEU A 445 10.89 -14.27 -1.74
CA LEU A 445 11.83 -14.13 -0.64
C LEU A 445 12.57 -12.81 -0.81
N GLY A 446 12.41 -11.91 0.15
CA GLY A 446 12.98 -10.57 0.13
C GLY A 446 14.48 -10.56 0.38
N THR A 447 15.18 -9.55 -0.14
CA THR A 447 16.53 -9.22 0.29
C THR A 447 16.52 -8.92 1.80
N GLY A 448 17.37 -9.63 2.54
CA GLY A 448 17.42 -9.57 4.00
C GLY A 448 16.09 -9.98 4.66
N SER A 449 15.43 -11.01 4.11
CA SER A 449 14.28 -11.64 4.76
C SER A 449 14.65 -12.15 6.14
N THR A 450 13.77 -11.91 7.11
CA THR A 450 13.91 -12.36 8.51
C THR A 450 12.70 -13.18 8.99
N SER A 451 11.63 -13.21 8.19
CA SER A 451 10.35 -13.86 8.49
C SER A 451 10.10 -15.11 7.64
N GLY A 452 10.98 -15.35 6.64
CA GLY A 452 10.90 -16.47 5.73
C GLY A 452 9.90 -16.29 4.57
N PRO A 453 9.81 -17.29 3.68
CA PRO A 453 9.09 -17.16 2.41
C PRO A 453 7.56 -17.05 2.56
N VAL A 454 6.98 -17.50 3.68
CA VAL A 454 5.53 -17.42 3.90
C VAL A 454 5.08 -15.96 4.13
N PRO A 455 5.58 -15.23 5.16
CA PRO A 455 5.27 -13.80 5.31
C PRO A 455 5.68 -12.95 4.11
N ASP A 456 6.85 -13.23 3.52
CA ASP A 456 7.34 -12.50 2.35
C ASP A 456 6.42 -12.65 1.14
N THR A 457 5.90 -13.85 0.90
CA THR A 457 4.89 -14.08 -0.14
C THR A 457 3.59 -13.34 0.18
N CYS A 458 3.17 -13.30 1.45
CA CYS A 458 2.00 -12.50 1.85
C CYS A 458 2.21 -11.01 1.56
N PHE A 459 3.35 -10.44 1.92
CA PHE A 459 3.66 -9.03 1.66
C PHE A 459 3.69 -8.71 0.16
N ALA A 460 4.30 -9.57 -0.67
CA ALA A 460 4.30 -9.40 -2.12
C ALA A 460 2.89 -9.48 -2.72
N LEU A 461 2.07 -10.45 -2.29
CA LEU A 461 0.68 -10.59 -2.72
C LEU A 461 -0.18 -9.39 -2.33
N LEU A 462 -0.03 -8.91 -1.09
CA LEU A 462 -0.74 -7.74 -0.58
C LEU A 462 -0.31 -6.46 -1.30
N PHE A 463 0.98 -6.31 -1.65
CA PHE A 463 1.42 -5.21 -2.50
C PHE A 463 0.75 -5.27 -3.88
N LEU A 464 0.87 -6.40 -4.59
CA LEU A 464 0.38 -6.55 -5.97
C LEU A 464 -1.15 -6.36 -6.06
N SER A 465 -1.89 -6.86 -5.08
CA SER A 465 -3.37 -6.74 -5.01
C SER A 465 -3.86 -5.41 -4.44
N ARG A 466 -2.95 -4.55 -3.96
CA ARG A 466 -3.27 -3.36 -3.15
C ARG A 466 -4.21 -3.72 -2.00
N GLY A 467 -3.70 -4.56 -1.11
CA GLY A 467 -4.46 -5.19 -0.03
C GLY A 467 -5.02 -4.22 1.01
N THR A 468 -4.46 -3.01 1.11
CA THR A 468 -4.86 -2.02 2.10
C THR A 468 -6.26 -1.48 1.80
N THR A 469 -7.14 -1.49 2.80
CA THR A 469 -8.45 -0.85 2.70
C THR A 469 -8.26 0.68 2.77
N PRO A 470 -8.57 1.46 1.73
CA PRO A 470 -8.34 2.90 1.75
C PRO A 470 -9.35 3.63 2.62
N VAL A 471 -8.95 4.80 3.17
CA VAL A 471 -9.83 5.70 3.92
C VAL A 471 -10.87 6.37 3.00
N VAL A 472 -10.49 6.64 1.75
CA VAL A 472 -11.31 7.25 0.69
C VAL A 472 -11.19 6.37 -0.54
N ARG A 473 -12.32 5.93 -1.12
CA ARG A 473 -12.29 5.09 -2.32
C ARG A 473 -12.47 5.95 -3.56
N ILE A 474 -11.57 5.80 -4.51
CA ILE A 474 -11.85 6.14 -5.91
C ILE A 474 -12.28 4.80 -6.54
N PRO A 475 -13.52 4.65 -7.03
CA PRO A 475 -13.98 3.40 -7.62
C PRO A 475 -12.98 2.89 -8.66
N GLY A 476 -12.56 1.64 -8.50
CA GLY A 476 -11.68 0.96 -9.45
C GLY A 476 -10.20 1.33 -9.40
N ARG A 477 -9.73 2.24 -8.54
CA ARG A 477 -8.31 2.65 -8.44
C ARG A 477 -7.88 3.11 -7.05
N VAL A 478 -6.78 2.55 -6.54
CA VAL A 478 -5.85 3.37 -5.74
C VAL A 478 -5.08 4.24 -6.76
N MET A 479 -4.78 5.50 -6.44
CA MET A 479 -4.18 6.42 -7.42
C MET A 479 -2.79 5.97 -7.87
N THR A 480 -2.68 5.39 -9.06
CA THR A 480 -1.39 4.94 -9.66
C THR A 480 -1.41 5.26 -11.15
N GLY A 481 -0.94 6.44 -11.54
CA GLY A 481 -1.05 6.92 -12.92
C GLY A 481 0.27 7.45 -13.48
N THR A 482 0.47 7.25 -14.78
CA THR A 482 1.53 7.86 -15.60
C THR A 482 1.05 9.21 -16.12
N GLY A 483 0.85 10.18 -15.22
CA GLY A 483 0.57 11.56 -15.64
C GLY A 483 1.89 12.28 -15.92
N ARG A 484 2.11 12.66 -17.18
CA ARG A 484 3.18 13.56 -17.62
C ARG A 484 3.13 14.91 -16.89
#